data_AF-G4Z4K8-F1
#
_entry.id   AF-G4Z4K8-F1
#
_cell.length_a   1.000
_cell.length_b   1.000
_cell.length_c   1.000
_cell.angle_alpha   90.00
_cell.angle_beta   90.00
_cell.angle_gamma   90.00
#
_symmetry.space_group_name_H-M   'P 1'
#
loop_
_entity.id
_entity.type
_entity.pdbx_description
1 polymer ?
#
loop_
_entity_poly.entity_id
_entity_poly.type
_entity_poly.pdbx_seq_one_letter_code
_entity_poly.pdbx_strand_id
1 'polypeptide(L)'
;MNSTDLYNTVLRQIFDALCRSHPPAFGVDSVKFSKLLYEAKIQPNLLPIGDAAFLFASNLPPGITYEMGFGGFVRAVEWLAQQFYSEKSPKAKRNSPSKTLPGVQHAMMKWQLSRRAENDARDHLLAPLRRFCYETLVHLPSLSSTWHDIMDSWRLARKQQCMQEYALKYCAATRLRASWVGFVTWRIFLLRRQRMREERLAATKLQSVARGRKWYVEYQRIRRIVTRTQLRIHARSELRRLRAERAAFIERMRLRMVRWMRHHLWLLRQWKRLNA
;
A
#
# COMPACT_ATOMS: atom_id res chain seq x y z
N MET A 1 19.67 6.29 -16.12
CA MET A 1 21.02 5.83 -15.76
C MET A 1 21.67 6.91 -14.93
N ASN A 2 21.95 6.62 -13.66
CA ASN A 2 22.67 7.55 -12.81
C ASN A 2 24.15 7.57 -13.19
N SER A 3 24.88 8.60 -12.77
CA SER A 3 26.34 8.73 -12.99
C SER A 3 27.09 7.46 -12.60
N THR A 4 26.74 6.88 -11.44
CA THR A 4 27.33 5.65 -10.88
C THR A 4 27.09 4.41 -11.73
N ASP A 5 25.99 4.36 -12.48
CA ASP A 5 25.69 3.20 -13.32
C ASP A 5 26.65 3.14 -14.50
N LEU A 6 26.90 4.26 -15.20
CA LEU A 6 27.74 4.26 -16.40
C LEU A 6 29.19 3.83 -16.11
N TYR A 7 29.78 4.36 -15.03
CA TYR A 7 31.14 3.98 -14.64
C TYR A 7 31.23 2.51 -14.22
N ASN A 8 30.30 2.04 -13.38
CA ASN A 8 30.39 0.71 -12.79
C ASN A 8 29.83 -0.41 -13.68
N THR A 9 28.86 -0.13 -14.55
CA THR A 9 28.24 -1.15 -15.40
C THR A 9 28.86 -1.21 -16.79
N VAL A 10 29.29 -0.07 -17.34
CA VAL A 10 29.85 -0.02 -18.70
C VAL A 10 31.37 0.05 -18.65
N LEU A 11 31.94 1.14 -18.12
CA LEU A 11 33.39 1.35 -18.17
C LEU A 11 34.16 0.33 -17.35
N ARG A 12 33.61 -0.15 -16.23
CA ARG A 12 34.24 -1.19 -15.44
C ARG A 12 34.31 -2.52 -16.17
N GLN A 13 33.24 -2.92 -16.86
CA GLN A 13 33.24 -4.16 -17.63
C GLN A 13 34.20 -4.07 -18.83
N ILE A 14 34.27 -2.91 -19.49
CA ILE A 14 35.26 -2.66 -20.56
C ILE A 14 36.68 -2.72 -19.99
N PHE A 15 36.93 -2.08 -18.85
CA PHE A 15 38.23 -2.14 -18.18
C PHE A 15 38.61 -3.59 -17.82
N ASP A 16 37.72 -4.33 -17.18
CA ASP A 16 37.96 -5.73 -16.79
C ASP A 16 38.17 -6.63 -18.03
N ALA A 17 37.47 -6.37 -19.14
CA ALA A 17 37.68 -7.08 -20.40
C ALA A 17 39.07 -6.81 -21.00
N LEU A 18 39.54 -5.55 -20.97
CA LEU A 18 40.90 -5.19 -21.41
C LEU A 18 41.96 -5.82 -20.50
N CYS A 19 41.75 -5.82 -19.18
CA CYS A 19 42.65 -6.47 -18.23
C CYS A 19 42.75 -7.98 -18.49
N ARG A 20 41.63 -8.65 -18.80
CA ARG A 20 41.60 -10.09 -19.14
C ARG A 20 42.13 -10.41 -20.53
N SER A 21 42.17 -9.43 -21.44
CA SER A 21 42.74 -9.63 -22.77
C SER A 21 44.22 -9.97 -22.69
N HIS A 22 44.70 -10.88 -23.54
CA HIS A 22 46.07 -11.37 -23.49
C HIS A 22 47.10 -10.26 -23.84
N PRO A 23 48.17 -10.08 -23.05
CA PRO A 23 48.50 -10.80 -21.82
C PRO A 23 47.65 -10.30 -20.63
N PRO A 24 47.14 -11.18 -19.76
CA PRO A 24 46.31 -10.76 -18.62
C PRO A 24 47.11 -9.88 -17.66
N ALA A 25 46.51 -8.77 -17.23
CA ALA A 25 47.15 -7.76 -16.36
C ALA A 25 46.17 -7.25 -15.30
N PHE A 26 46.69 -6.61 -14.24
CA PHE A 26 45.84 -6.01 -13.21
C PHE A 26 45.28 -4.65 -13.65
N GLY A 27 45.98 -3.95 -14.54
CA GLY A 27 45.55 -2.73 -15.21
C GLY A 27 45.60 -2.82 -16.73
N VAL A 28 45.37 -1.66 -17.35
CA VAL A 28 45.43 -1.51 -18.80
C VAL A 28 46.82 -0.98 -19.18
N ASP A 29 47.54 -1.74 -19.99
CA ASP A 29 48.87 -1.34 -20.49
C ASP A 29 48.74 -0.32 -21.62
N SER A 30 49.85 0.37 -21.92
CA SER A 30 49.91 1.35 -23.01
C SER A 30 49.54 0.75 -24.37
N VAL A 31 49.91 -0.50 -24.62
CA VAL A 31 49.60 -1.24 -25.85
C VAL A 31 48.09 -1.51 -25.96
N LYS A 32 47.46 -1.99 -24.89
CA LYS A 32 46.01 -2.27 -24.85
C LYS A 32 45.21 -0.98 -25.00
N PHE A 33 45.65 0.10 -24.34
CA PHE A 33 45.02 1.40 -24.46
C PHE A 33 45.17 1.99 -25.87
N SER A 34 46.37 1.93 -26.47
CA SER A 34 46.59 2.39 -27.85
C SER A 34 45.79 1.57 -28.85
N LYS A 35 45.71 0.24 -28.70
CA LYS A 35 44.86 -0.63 -29.52
C LYS A 35 43.39 -0.19 -29.46
N LEU A 36 42.87 0.10 -28.27
CA LEU A 36 41.50 0.60 -28.12
C LEU A 36 41.30 1.93 -28.86
N LEU A 37 42.24 2.87 -28.77
CA LEU A 37 42.16 4.14 -29.47
C LEU A 37 42.28 4.00 -30.99
N TYR A 38 43.06 3.03 -31.46
CA TYR A 38 43.21 2.71 -32.87
C TYR A 38 41.93 2.11 -33.45
N GLU A 39 41.34 1.12 -32.77
CA GLU A 39 40.06 0.53 -33.18
C GLU A 39 38.91 1.55 -33.13
N ALA A 40 38.96 2.49 -32.18
CA ALA A 40 37.99 3.58 -32.05
C ALA A 40 38.17 4.66 -33.14
N LYS A 41 39.15 4.51 -34.05
CA LYS A 41 39.53 5.49 -35.08
C LYS A 41 39.93 6.85 -34.52
N ILE A 42 40.37 6.89 -33.26
CA ILE A 42 40.87 8.10 -32.61
C ILE A 42 42.35 8.28 -32.97
N GLN A 43 43.14 7.21 -32.87
CA GLN A 43 44.50 7.19 -33.40
C GLN A 43 44.52 6.67 -34.85
N PRO A 44 45.40 7.19 -35.73
CA PRO A 44 46.28 8.35 -35.52
C PRO A 44 45.65 9.69 -35.90
N ASN A 45 44.45 9.67 -36.50
CA ASN A 45 43.89 10.82 -37.22
C ASN A 45 43.41 11.95 -36.31
N LEU A 46 42.79 11.61 -35.17
CA LEU A 46 42.21 12.57 -34.24
C LEU A 46 43.15 12.86 -33.07
N LEU A 47 43.97 11.90 -32.67
CA LEU A 47 44.96 12.02 -31.61
C LEU A 47 46.29 11.41 -32.08
N PRO A 48 47.38 12.19 -32.17
CA PRO A 48 48.67 11.65 -32.57
C PRO A 48 49.23 10.72 -31.48
N ILE A 49 50.10 9.80 -31.88
CA ILE A 49 50.65 8.74 -31.01
C ILE A 49 51.34 9.34 -29.76
N GLY A 50 52.08 10.43 -29.93
CA GLY A 50 52.77 11.11 -28.82
C GLY A 50 51.82 11.68 -27.77
N ASP A 51 50.71 12.29 -28.21
CA ASP A 51 49.71 12.85 -27.30
C ASP A 51 48.95 11.76 -26.54
N ALA A 52 48.73 10.62 -27.18
CA ALA A 52 48.10 9.50 -26.51
C ALA A 52 49.02 8.78 -25.52
N ALA A 53 50.32 8.69 -25.83
CA ALA A 53 51.31 8.23 -24.86
C ALA A 53 51.37 9.17 -23.66
N PHE A 54 51.27 10.49 -23.87
CA PHE A 54 51.15 11.47 -22.80
C PHE A 54 49.86 11.30 -21.99
N LEU A 55 48.71 11.10 -22.66
CA LEU A 55 47.43 10.84 -21.99
C LEU A 55 47.47 9.57 -21.11
N PHE A 56 48.17 8.54 -21.57
CA PHE A 56 48.39 7.33 -20.79
C PHE A 56 49.27 7.62 -19.56
N ALA A 57 50.45 8.22 -19.77
CA ALA A 57 51.43 8.48 -18.73
C ALA A 57 50.88 9.38 -17.60
N SER A 58 50.10 10.40 -17.98
CA SER A 58 49.49 11.36 -17.04
C SER A 58 48.34 10.78 -16.20
N ASN A 59 47.83 9.60 -16.55
CA ASN A 59 46.76 8.92 -15.80
C ASN A 59 47.26 7.71 -14.98
N LEU A 60 48.57 7.43 -14.99
CA LEU A 60 49.15 6.35 -14.20
C LEU A 60 49.04 6.65 -12.68
N PRO A 61 48.77 5.63 -11.85
CA PRO A 61 48.82 5.78 -10.41
C PRO A 61 50.26 5.98 -9.92
N PRO A 62 50.48 6.79 -8.86
CA PRO A 62 51.80 6.98 -8.29
C PRO A 62 52.36 5.63 -7.80
N GLY A 63 53.57 5.27 -8.25
CA GLY A 63 54.25 4.02 -7.85
C GLY A 63 54.07 2.83 -8.80
N ILE A 64 53.22 2.92 -9.84
CA ILE A 64 53.09 1.90 -10.88
C ILE A 64 53.48 2.52 -12.22
N THR A 65 54.54 2.01 -12.85
CA THR A 65 55.15 2.62 -14.04
C THR A 65 54.61 2.13 -15.38
N TYR A 66 53.81 1.05 -15.40
CA TYR A 66 53.46 0.36 -16.65
C TYR A 66 51.97 0.11 -16.88
N GLU A 67 51.14 0.10 -15.82
CA GLU A 67 49.72 -0.24 -15.93
C GLU A 67 48.82 0.88 -15.42
N MET A 68 47.79 1.21 -16.20
CA MET A 68 46.77 2.18 -15.83
C MET A 68 45.64 1.47 -15.06
N GLY A 69 45.44 1.85 -13.80
CA GLY A 69 44.31 1.37 -12.99
C GLY A 69 42.96 1.93 -13.44
N PHE A 70 41.86 1.39 -12.89
CA PHE A 70 40.50 1.77 -13.29
C PHE A 70 40.22 3.28 -13.19
N GLY A 71 40.66 3.93 -12.11
CA GLY A 71 40.51 5.37 -11.96
C GLY A 71 41.27 6.18 -13.01
N GLY A 72 42.46 5.72 -13.40
CA GLY A 72 43.23 6.31 -14.51
C GLY A 72 42.52 6.13 -15.86
N PHE A 73 42.02 4.93 -16.11
CA PHE A 73 41.28 4.59 -17.32
C PHE A 73 40.02 5.46 -17.48
N VAL A 74 39.22 5.59 -16.43
CA VAL A 74 38.03 6.45 -16.44
C VAL A 74 38.40 7.89 -16.75
N ARG A 75 39.45 8.43 -16.12
CA ARG A 75 39.92 9.81 -16.39
C ARG A 75 40.36 10.00 -17.84
N ALA A 76 41.08 9.04 -18.40
CA ALA A 76 41.52 9.08 -19.79
C ALA A 76 40.33 9.07 -20.75
N VAL A 77 39.36 8.19 -20.53
CA VAL A 77 38.15 8.06 -21.36
C VAL A 77 37.26 9.30 -21.25
N GLU A 78 37.11 9.88 -20.06
CA GLU A 78 36.36 11.13 -19.88
C GLU A 78 37.00 12.30 -20.60
N TRP A 79 38.33 12.42 -20.51
CA TRP A 79 39.05 13.47 -21.23
C TRP A 79 38.83 13.32 -22.74
N LEU A 80 38.96 12.10 -23.28
CA LEU A 80 38.70 11.82 -24.70
C LEU A 80 37.26 12.17 -25.09
N ALA A 81 36.29 11.71 -24.31
CA ALA A 81 34.89 12.01 -24.55
C ALA A 81 34.64 13.51 -24.57
N GLN A 82 35.28 14.28 -23.69
CA GLN A 82 35.09 15.72 -23.66
C GLN A 82 35.83 16.46 -24.78
N GLN A 83 36.96 15.96 -25.27
CA GLN A 83 37.61 16.55 -26.45
C GLN A 83 36.79 16.36 -27.73
N PHE A 84 36.20 15.18 -27.91
CA PHE A 84 35.53 14.83 -29.17
C PHE A 84 34.01 15.06 -29.17
N TYR A 85 33.36 15.00 -28.00
CA TYR A 85 31.89 15.04 -27.87
C TYR A 85 31.37 16.17 -26.98
N SER A 86 32.23 17.10 -26.53
CA SER A 86 31.74 18.31 -25.86
C SER A 86 30.95 19.17 -26.85
N GLU A 87 29.74 19.57 -26.45
CA GLU A 87 28.93 20.50 -27.24
C GLU A 87 29.65 21.83 -27.34
N LYS A 88 30.21 22.12 -28.52
CA LYS A 88 30.63 23.49 -28.85
C LYS A 88 29.37 24.34 -28.75
N SER A 89 29.31 25.20 -27.73
CA SER A 89 28.20 26.14 -27.58
C SER A 89 27.96 26.87 -28.92
N PRO A 90 26.71 27.12 -29.32
CA PRO A 90 26.37 27.65 -30.63
C PRO A 90 26.90 29.08 -30.89
N LYS A 91 27.62 29.68 -29.95
CA LYS A 91 28.28 30.99 -30.09
C LYS A 91 29.69 30.91 -30.69
N ALA A 92 30.29 29.73 -30.84
CA ALA A 92 31.60 29.57 -31.48
C ALA A 92 31.46 29.08 -32.94
N LYS A 93 30.68 29.81 -33.76
CA LYS A 93 30.69 29.59 -35.21
C LYS A 93 31.84 30.37 -35.85
N ARG A 94 32.56 29.65 -36.72
CA ARG A 94 33.48 30.11 -37.77
C ARG A 94 34.82 30.63 -37.27
N ASN A 95 35.78 29.72 -37.18
CA ASN A 95 37.03 29.80 -37.95
C ASN A 95 37.87 28.52 -37.75
N SER A 96 38.31 27.99 -38.90
CA SER A 96 39.23 26.86 -39.11
C SER A 96 38.56 25.49 -39.33
N PRO A 97 38.54 25.00 -40.58
CA PRO A 97 38.76 23.58 -40.83
C PRO A 97 40.23 23.27 -40.45
N SER A 98 40.54 22.04 -40.03
CA SER A 98 41.85 21.60 -39.55
C SER A 98 42.46 22.40 -38.39
N LYS A 99 41.93 22.24 -37.16
CA LYS A 99 42.68 22.55 -35.94
C LYS A 99 43.20 21.24 -35.36
N THR A 100 44.48 20.98 -35.57
CA THR A 100 45.32 20.20 -34.66
C THR A 100 44.92 20.54 -33.22
N LEU A 101 44.63 19.53 -32.41
CA LEU A 101 44.30 19.70 -31.00
C LEU A 101 45.35 20.64 -30.37
N PRO A 102 44.96 21.67 -29.60
CA PRO A 102 45.92 22.39 -28.78
C PRO A 102 46.68 21.36 -27.93
N GLY A 103 48.01 21.51 -27.83
CA GLY A 103 48.90 20.49 -27.26
C GLY A 103 48.27 19.81 -26.04
N VAL A 104 48.12 18.50 -26.10
CA VAL A 104 47.29 17.71 -25.17
C VAL A 104 47.68 17.94 -23.72
N GLN A 105 48.94 18.26 -23.47
CA GLN A 105 49.48 18.66 -22.17
C GLN A 105 48.73 19.86 -21.55
N HIS A 106 48.60 20.96 -22.28
CA HIS A 106 47.96 22.17 -21.79
C HIS A 106 46.43 22.00 -21.65
N ALA A 107 45.81 21.31 -22.62
CA ALA A 107 44.39 21.01 -22.58
C ALA A 107 44.03 20.10 -21.40
N MET A 108 44.84 19.08 -21.14
CA MET A 108 44.66 18.14 -20.05
C MET A 108 44.91 18.77 -18.68
N MET A 109 45.94 19.60 -18.54
CA MET A 109 46.21 20.33 -17.29
C MET A 109 45.05 21.27 -16.94
N LYS A 110 44.56 22.06 -17.91
CA LYS A 110 43.39 22.92 -17.72
C LYS A 110 42.14 22.12 -17.36
N TRP A 111 41.94 20.97 -18.00
CA TRP A 111 40.83 20.07 -17.71
C TRP A 111 40.89 19.53 -16.27
N GLN A 112 42.04 18.99 -15.85
CA GLN A 112 42.23 18.48 -14.49
C GLN A 112 41.99 19.54 -13.42
N LEU A 113 42.40 20.79 -13.68
CA LEU A 113 42.14 21.93 -12.79
C LEU A 113 40.66 22.29 -12.73
N SER A 114 39.97 22.37 -13.87
CA SER A 114 38.53 22.65 -13.91
C SER A 114 37.70 21.59 -13.19
N ARG A 115 38.14 20.33 -13.25
CA ARG A 115 37.47 19.21 -12.59
C ARG A 115 37.55 19.23 -11.06
N ARG A 116 38.60 19.85 -10.49
CA ARG A 116 38.75 19.99 -9.03
C ARG A 116 37.94 21.16 -8.46
N ALA A 117 37.57 22.13 -9.29
CA ALA A 117 36.96 23.38 -8.84
C ALA A 117 35.43 23.31 -8.69
N GLU A 118 34.75 22.35 -9.31
CA GLU A 118 33.27 22.33 -9.38
C GLU A 118 32.68 20.93 -9.10
N ASN A 119 31.86 20.81 -8.05
CA ASN A 119 31.06 19.61 -7.77
C ASN A 119 29.91 19.42 -8.79
N ASP A 120 29.44 20.51 -9.42
CA ASP A 120 28.40 20.51 -10.48
C ASP A 120 28.91 20.06 -11.86
N ALA A 121 30.24 19.89 -12.02
CA ALA A 121 30.83 19.46 -13.28
C ALA A 121 30.53 17.98 -13.63
N ARG A 122 30.06 17.17 -12.68
CA ARG A 122 29.78 15.75 -12.91
C ARG A 122 28.69 15.51 -13.95
N ASP A 123 27.61 16.28 -13.94
CA ASP A 123 26.50 16.07 -14.88
C ASP A 123 26.84 16.53 -16.30
N HIS A 124 27.64 17.59 -16.44
CA HIS A 124 28.15 18.05 -17.74
C HIS A 124 29.16 17.07 -18.38
N LEU A 125 29.90 16.31 -17.58
CA LEU A 125 30.83 15.28 -18.07
C LEU A 125 30.13 14.01 -18.56
N LEU A 126 28.94 13.71 -18.04
CA LEU A 126 28.22 12.49 -18.38
C LEU A 126 27.65 12.48 -19.78
N ALA A 127 27.21 13.63 -20.31
CA ALA A 127 26.62 13.69 -21.64
C ALA A 127 27.64 13.35 -22.76
N PRO A 128 28.84 13.98 -22.81
CA PRO A 128 29.90 13.59 -23.74
C PRO A 128 30.34 12.15 -23.53
N LEU A 129 30.46 11.69 -22.28
CA LEU A 129 30.88 10.33 -21.96
C LEU A 129 29.88 9.28 -22.45
N ARG A 130 28.58 9.54 -22.30
CA ARG A 130 27.52 8.67 -22.84
C ARG A 130 27.61 8.59 -24.36
N ARG A 131 27.74 9.74 -25.05
CA ARG A 131 27.90 9.76 -26.51
C ARG A 131 29.12 8.96 -26.93
N PHE A 132 30.27 9.14 -26.28
CA PHE A 132 31.48 8.37 -26.56
C PHE A 132 31.26 6.85 -26.37
N CYS A 133 30.64 6.44 -25.28
CA CYS A 133 30.37 5.03 -25.02
C CYS A 133 29.44 4.42 -26.08
N TYR A 134 28.33 5.09 -26.40
CA TYR A 134 27.29 4.53 -27.25
C TYR A 134 27.53 4.74 -28.76
N GLU A 135 28.19 5.82 -29.16
CA GLU A 135 28.48 6.13 -30.57
C GLU A 135 29.86 5.64 -31.02
N THR A 136 30.81 5.45 -30.10
CA THR A 136 32.17 4.98 -30.44
C THR A 136 32.42 3.58 -29.89
N LEU A 137 32.28 3.38 -28.58
CA LEU A 137 32.74 2.14 -27.95
C LEU A 137 31.85 0.92 -28.27
N VAL A 138 30.56 1.12 -28.53
CA VAL A 138 29.62 0.03 -28.92
C VAL A 138 30.01 -0.63 -30.24
N HIS A 139 30.61 0.12 -31.16
CA HIS A 139 30.96 -0.38 -32.49
C HIS A 139 32.33 -1.06 -32.53
N LEU A 140 33.05 -1.12 -31.41
CA LEU A 140 34.36 -1.77 -31.31
C LEU A 140 34.22 -3.30 -31.37
N PRO A 141 34.81 -3.99 -32.37
CA PRO A 141 34.74 -5.44 -32.46
C PRO A 141 35.35 -6.14 -31.24
N SER A 142 36.43 -5.59 -30.66
CA SER A 142 37.10 -6.13 -29.48
C SER A 142 36.25 -6.12 -28.21
N LEU A 143 35.25 -5.25 -28.14
CA LEU A 143 34.33 -5.13 -27.02
C LEU A 143 32.97 -5.77 -27.30
N SER A 144 32.80 -6.42 -28.46
CA SER A 144 31.52 -6.98 -28.88
C SER A 144 30.95 -7.95 -27.84
N SER A 145 31.73 -8.92 -27.35
CA SER A 145 31.29 -9.86 -26.30
C SER A 145 30.90 -9.13 -25.01
N THR A 146 31.71 -8.18 -24.57
CA THR A 146 31.43 -7.37 -23.37
C THR A 146 30.11 -6.61 -23.52
N TRP A 147 29.84 -6.03 -24.69
CA TRP A 147 28.57 -5.34 -24.94
C TRP A 147 27.37 -6.29 -24.97
N HIS A 148 27.52 -7.52 -25.49
CA HIS A 148 26.47 -8.54 -25.38
C HIS A 148 26.19 -8.87 -23.92
N ASP A 149 27.22 -9.08 -23.10
CA ASP A 149 27.09 -9.37 -21.67
C ASP A 149 26.40 -8.23 -20.91
N ILE A 150 26.80 -6.98 -21.18
CA ILE A 150 26.15 -5.78 -20.60
C ILE A 150 24.67 -5.76 -20.99
N MET A 151 24.35 -5.91 -22.27
CA MET A 151 22.98 -5.84 -22.77
C MET A 151 22.11 -6.98 -22.22
N ASP A 152 22.65 -8.18 -22.12
CA ASP A 152 21.94 -9.33 -21.55
C ASP A 152 21.75 -9.17 -20.04
N SER A 153 22.71 -8.60 -19.31
CA SER A 153 22.52 -8.26 -17.89
C SER A 153 21.34 -7.29 -17.69
N TRP A 154 21.20 -6.28 -18.56
CA TRP A 154 20.10 -5.32 -18.51
C TRP A 154 18.77 -5.97 -18.90
N ARG A 155 18.76 -6.84 -19.92
CA ARG A 155 17.57 -7.60 -20.32
C ARG A 155 17.10 -8.52 -19.19
N LEU A 156 18.02 -9.23 -18.53
CA LEU A 156 17.72 -10.11 -17.40
C LEU A 156 17.17 -9.32 -16.21
N ALA A 157 17.82 -8.21 -15.84
CA ALA A 157 17.33 -7.34 -14.78
C ALA A 157 15.92 -6.80 -15.09
N ARG A 158 15.66 -6.39 -16.34
CA ARG A 158 14.34 -5.92 -16.74
C ARG A 158 13.30 -7.04 -16.74
N LYS A 159 13.65 -8.23 -17.22
CA LYS A 159 12.78 -9.41 -17.17
C LYS A 159 12.42 -9.78 -15.74
N GLN A 160 13.39 -9.73 -14.82
CA GLN A 160 13.17 -10.02 -13.40
C GLN A 160 12.20 -9.00 -12.76
N GLN A 161 12.37 -7.71 -13.02
CA GLN A 161 11.44 -6.68 -12.56
C GLN A 161 10.00 -6.93 -13.06
N CYS A 162 9.84 -7.19 -14.37
CA CYS A 162 8.54 -7.51 -14.93
C CYS A 162 7.92 -8.75 -14.27
N MET A 163 8.71 -9.82 -14.06
CA MET A 163 8.21 -11.02 -13.38
C MET A 163 7.79 -10.75 -11.93
N GLN A 164 8.51 -9.90 -11.19
CA GLN A 164 8.11 -9.50 -9.84
C GLN A 164 6.79 -8.74 -9.83
N GLU A 165 6.60 -7.78 -10.74
CA GLU A 165 5.33 -7.06 -10.90
C GLU A 165 4.16 -8.01 -11.22
N TYR A 166 4.37 -8.96 -12.14
CA TYR A 166 3.36 -9.97 -12.47
C TYR A 166 3.05 -10.89 -11.30
N ALA A 167 4.06 -11.34 -10.56
CA ALA A 167 3.88 -12.18 -9.38
C ALA A 167 3.03 -11.47 -8.32
N LEU A 168 3.28 -10.18 -8.06
CA LEU A 168 2.49 -9.39 -7.12
C LEU A 168 1.03 -9.25 -7.56
N LYS A 169 0.80 -8.94 -8.85
CA LYS A 169 -0.55 -8.85 -9.43
C LYS A 169 -1.29 -10.20 -9.33
N TYR A 170 -0.59 -11.29 -9.62
CA TYR A 170 -1.15 -12.64 -9.53
C TYR A 170 -1.50 -13.01 -8.08
N CYS A 171 -0.60 -12.76 -7.12
CA CYS A 171 -0.86 -12.96 -5.69
C CYS A 171 -2.04 -12.12 -5.17
N ALA A 172 -2.19 -10.88 -5.65
CA ALA A 172 -3.35 -10.06 -5.31
C ALA A 172 -4.64 -10.65 -5.89
N ALA A 173 -4.62 -11.10 -7.15
CA ALA A 173 -5.76 -11.72 -7.80
C ALA A 173 -6.19 -13.03 -7.12
N THR A 174 -5.25 -13.88 -6.71
CA THR A 174 -5.56 -15.14 -5.99
C THR A 174 -6.15 -14.88 -4.61
N ARG A 175 -5.67 -13.88 -3.87
CA ARG A 175 -6.26 -13.46 -2.59
C ARG A 175 -7.68 -12.94 -2.75
N LEU A 176 -7.92 -12.10 -3.76
CA LEU A 176 -9.27 -11.61 -4.08
C LEU A 176 -10.21 -12.77 -4.44
N ARG A 177 -9.74 -13.72 -5.26
CA ARG A 177 -10.50 -14.92 -5.60
C ARG A 177 -10.84 -15.76 -4.36
N ALA A 178 -9.89 -15.99 -3.46
CA ALA A 178 -10.12 -16.75 -2.23
C ALA A 178 -11.16 -16.06 -1.32
N SER A 179 -11.05 -14.73 -1.15
CA SER A 179 -12.03 -13.94 -0.40
C SER A 179 -13.43 -14.02 -1.02
N TRP A 180 -13.52 -13.90 -2.34
CA TRP A 180 -14.79 -14.02 -3.06
C TRP A 180 -15.44 -15.39 -2.90
N VAL A 181 -14.66 -16.47 -3.03
CA VAL A 181 -15.16 -17.84 -2.81
C VAL A 181 -15.67 -18.02 -1.37
N GLY A 182 -14.94 -17.49 -0.38
CA GLY A 182 -15.37 -17.48 1.02
C GLY A 182 -16.68 -16.74 1.22
N PHE A 183 -16.81 -15.53 0.64
CA PHE A 183 -18.03 -14.73 0.69
C PHE A 183 -19.24 -15.45 0.08
N VAL A 184 -19.09 -16.01 -1.12
CA VAL A 184 -20.17 -16.76 -1.80
C VAL A 184 -20.60 -17.97 -0.98
N THR A 185 -19.64 -18.73 -0.45
CA THR A 185 -19.92 -19.91 0.39
C THR A 185 -20.69 -19.52 1.65
N TRP A 186 -20.26 -18.45 2.32
CA TRP A 186 -20.95 -17.92 3.49
C TRP A 186 -22.38 -17.45 3.19
N ARG A 187 -22.57 -16.76 2.06
CA ARG A 187 -23.90 -16.33 1.61
C ARG A 187 -24.83 -17.51 1.35
N ILE A 188 -24.35 -18.56 0.69
CA ILE A 188 -25.12 -19.80 0.46
C ILE A 188 -25.49 -20.45 1.80
N PHE A 189 -24.55 -20.51 2.74
CA PHE A 189 -24.81 -21.05 4.09
C PHE A 189 -25.91 -20.26 4.82
N LEU A 190 -25.87 -18.92 4.80
CA LEU A 190 -26.89 -18.09 5.42
C LEU A 190 -28.29 -18.32 4.83
N LEU A 191 -28.39 -18.37 3.50
CA LEU A 191 -29.65 -18.67 2.81
C LEU A 191 -30.20 -20.04 3.20
N ARG A 192 -29.34 -21.06 3.24
CA ARG A 192 -29.72 -22.41 3.67
C ARG A 192 -30.18 -22.44 5.13
N ARG A 193 -29.49 -21.70 6.01
CA ARG A 193 -29.86 -21.57 7.43
C ARG A 193 -31.21 -20.89 7.62
N GLN A 194 -31.49 -19.84 6.85
CA GLN A 194 -32.79 -19.16 6.88
C GLN A 194 -33.90 -20.11 6.43
N ARG A 195 -33.72 -20.81 5.29
CA ARG A 195 -34.68 -21.81 4.81
C ARG A 195 -34.98 -22.88 5.87
N MET A 196 -33.95 -23.45 6.50
CA MET A 196 -34.15 -24.42 7.58
C MET A 196 -34.93 -23.86 8.78
N ARG A 197 -34.75 -22.58 9.13
CA ARG A 197 -35.54 -21.94 10.19
C ARG A 197 -37.01 -21.83 9.79
N GLU A 198 -37.28 -21.41 8.56
CA GLU A 198 -38.63 -21.30 8.02
C GLU A 198 -39.33 -22.68 7.96
N GLU A 199 -38.63 -23.71 7.47
CA GLU A 199 -39.10 -25.10 7.46
C GLU A 199 -39.41 -25.62 8.86
N ARG A 200 -38.51 -25.39 9.84
CA ARG A 200 -38.73 -25.78 11.25
C ARG A 200 -39.93 -25.06 11.86
N LEU A 201 -40.09 -23.76 11.58
CA LEU A 201 -41.25 -22.99 12.04
C LEU A 201 -42.55 -23.51 11.41
N ALA A 202 -42.54 -23.83 10.12
CA ALA A 202 -43.68 -24.42 9.43
C ALA A 202 -44.04 -25.79 10.03
N ALA A 203 -43.06 -26.67 10.23
CA ALA A 203 -43.25 -27.97 10.87
C ALA A 203 -43.82 -27.84 12.30
N THR A 204 -43.28 -26.90 13.10
CA THR A 204 -43.78 -26.63 14.45
C THR A 204 -45.23 -26.13 14.44
N LYS A 205 -45.57 -25.24 13.49
CA LYS A 205 -46.95 -24.77 13.29
C LYS A 205 -47.89 -25.93 12.95
N LEU A 206 -47.53 -26.80 12.01
CA LEU A 206 -48.33 -27.96 11.63
C LEU A 206 -48.51 -28.93 12.81
N GLN A 207 -47.42 -29.25 13.53
CA GLN A 207 -47.49 -30.09 14.73
C GLN A 207 -48.36 -29.48 15.84
N SER A 208 -48.32 -28.15 16.03
CA SER A 208 -49.15 -27.47 17.03
C SER A 208 -50.65 -27.54 16.71
N VAL A 209 -51.01 -27.57 15.42
CA VAL A 209 -52.38 -27.74 14.94
C VAL A 209 -52.81 -29.20 15.09
N ALA A 210 -52.00 -30.14 14.60
CA ALA A 210 -52.28 -31.59 14.68
C ALA A 210 -52.45 -32.08 16.13
N ARG A 211 -51.67 -31.53 17.08
CA ARG A 211 -51.76 -31.87 18.51
C ARG A 211 -52.83 -31.08 19.27
N GLY A 212 -53.68 -30.30 18.59
CA GLY A 212 -54.76 -29.52 19.20
C GLY A 212 -54.29 -28.41 20.16
N ARG A 213 -52.99 -28.12 20.23
CA ARG A 213 -52.43 -27.19 21.25
C ARG A 213 -52.91 -25.76 21.06
N LYS A 214 -53.11 -25.31 19.81
CA LYS A 214 -53.67 -23.98 19.53
C LYS A 214 -55.08 -23.82 20.10
N TRP A 215 -55.95 -24.78 19.80
CA TRP A 215 -57.34 -24.82 20.30
C TRP A 215 -57.39 -24.88 21.82
N TYR A 216 -56.50 -25.66 22.44
CA TYR A 216 -56.42 -25.78 23.90
C TYR A 216 -55.97 -24.48 24.59
N VAL A 217 -54.99 -23.76 24.04
CA VAL A 217 -54.52 -22.47 24.60
C VAL A 217 -55.62 -21.41 24.52
N GLU A 218 -56.35 -21.37 23.41
CA GLU A 218 -57.46 -20.43 23.21
C GLU A 218 -58.62 -20.72 24.18
N TYR A 219 -58.99 -22.00 24.33
CA TYR A 219 -59.96 -22.44 25.33
C TYR A 219 -59.56 -22.05 26.76
N GLN A 220 -58.30 -22.27 27.16
CA GLN A 220 -57.80 -21.88 28.48
C GLN A 220 -57.85 -20.37 28.72
N ARG A 221 -57.60 -19.56 27.68
CA ARG A 221 -57.72 -18.10 27.75
C ARG A 221 -59.17 -17.67 27.98
N ILE A 222 -60.11 -18.22 27.21
CA ILE A 222 -61.54 -17.94 27.36
C ILE A 222 -62.03 -18.38 28.74
N ARG A 223 -61.66 -19.58 29.19
CA ARG A 223 -62.02 -20.10 30.52
C ARG A 223 -61.59 -19.15 31.63
N ARG A 224 -60.35 -18.65 31.61
CA ARG A 224 -59.85 -17.68 32.61
C ARG A 224 -60.62 -16.36 32.60
N ILE A 225 -61.00 -15.86 31.41
CA ILE A 225 -61.80 -14.64 31.28
C ILE A 225 -63.18 -14.86 31.89
N VAL A 226 -63.85 -15.96 31.53
CA VAL A 226 -65.18 -16.32 32.05
C VAL A 226 -65.16 -16.43 33.58
N THR A 227 -64.20 -17.15 34.16
CA THR A 227 -64.08 -17.28 35.62
C THR A 227 -63.88 -15.92 36.30
N ARG A 228 -63.02 -15.05 35.76
CA ARG A 228 -62.83 -13.69 36.31
C ARG A 228 -64.10 -12.85 36.24
N THR A 229 -64.85 -12.94 35.15
CA THR A 229 -66.10 -12.22 34.98
C THR A 229 -67.16 -12.72 35.95
N GLN A 230 -67.31 -14.04 36.13
CA GLN A 230 -68.22 -14.62 37.11
C GLN A 230 -67.90 -14.17 38.54
N LEU A 231 -66.62 -14.20 38.93
CA LEU A 231 -66.19 -13.72 40.26
C LEU A 231 -66.52 -12.23 40.47
N ARG A 232 -66.34 -11.39 39.44
CA ARG A 232 -66.71 -9.98 39.51
C ARG A 232 -68.22 -9.77 39.65
N ILE A 233 -69.03 -10.54 38.93
CA ILE A 233 -70.49 -10.49 39.05
C ILE A 233 -70.91 -10.89 40.46
N HIS A 234 -70.37 -11.99 40.98
CA HIS A 234 -70.63 -12.46 42.34
C HIS A 234 -70.22 -11.43 43.41
N ALA A 235 -69.04 -10.84 43.29
CA ALA A 235 -68.60 -9.78 44.21
C ALA A 235 -69.54 -8.56 44.18
N ARG A 236 -70.07 -8.19 43.01
CA ARG A 236 -71.04 -7.10 42.88
C ARG A 236 -72.39 -7.45 43.50
N SER A 237 -72.88 -8.68 43.34
CA SER A 237 -74.14 -9.11 43.99
C SER A 237 -74.00 -9.15 45.51
N GLU A 238 -72.89 -9.70 46.02
CA GLU A 238 -72.58 -9.69 47.46
C GLU A 238 -72.51 -8.28 48.02
N LEU A 239 -71.84 -7.36 47.31
CA LEU A 239 -71.72 -5.97 47.74
C LEU A 239 -73.08 -5.23 47.72
N ARG A 240 -73.97 -5.58 46.77
CA ARG A 240 -75.36 -5.09 46.81
C ARG A 240 -76.12 -5.63 48.02
N ARG A 241 -75.97 -6.92 48.33
CA ARG A 241 -76.58 -7.55 49.52
C ARG A 241 -76.11 -6.85 50.80
N LEU A 242 -74.80 -6.70 50.98
CA LEU A 242 -74.22 -6.02 52.15
C LEU A 242 -74.66 -4.56 52.28
N ARG A 243 -74.79 -3.83 51.15
CA ARG A 243 -75.32 -2.46 51.16
C ARG A 243 -76.79 -2.43 51.59
N ALA A 244 -77.61 -3.37 51.11
CA ALA A 244 -79.01 -3.48 51.53
C ALA A 244 -79.14 -3.83 53.02
N GLU A 245 -78.33 -4.78 53.51
CA GLU A 245 -78.26 -5.14 54.93
C GLU A 245 -77.83 -3.94 55.80
N ARG A 246 -76.80 -3.20 55.37
CA ARG A 246 -76.35 -1.99 56.07
C ARG A 246 -77.42 -0.90 56.09
N ALA A 247 -78.11 -0.67 54.97
CA ALA A 247 -79.20 0.30 54.90
C ALA A 247 -80.34 -0.09 55.86
N ALA A 248 -80.74 -1.36 55.87
CA ALA A 248 -81.74 -1.88 56.79
C ALA A 248 -81.31 -1.74 58.27
N PHE A 249 -80.03 -1.98 58.58
CA PHE A 249 -79.49 -1.79 59.93
C PHE A 249 -79.55 -0.32 60.37
N ILE A 250 -79.09 0.61 59.52
CA ILE A 250 -79.13 2.05 59.81
C ILE A 250 -80.56 2.51 60.08
N GLU A 251 -81.52 2.05 59.27
CA GLU A 251 -82.93 2.41 59.44
C GLU A 251 -83.49 1.91 60.77
N ARG A 252 -83.19 0.67 61.16
CA ARG A 252 -83.56 0.13 62.49
C ARG A 252 -82.94 0.93 63.63
N MET A 253 -81.69 1.36 63.50
CA MET A 253 -81.00 2.18 64.51
C MET A 253 -81.59 3.58 64.63
N ARG A 254 -81.92 4.23 63.51
CA ARG A 254 -82.63 5.52 63.49
C ARG A 254 -83.95 5.42 64.24
N LEU A 255 -84.75 4.39 63.96
CA LEU A 255 -86.02 4.15 64.65
C LEU A 255 -85.81 3.94 66.16
N ARG A 256 -84.78 3.20 66.58
CA ARG A 256 -84.43 3.05 68.01
C ARG A 256 -84.03 4.38 68.65
N MET A 257 -83.16 5.16 68.01
CA MET A 257 -82.72 6.47 68.51
C MET A 257 -83.90 7.44 68.67
N VAL A 258 -84.80 7.51 67.69
CA VAL A 258 -86.01 8.36 67.77
C VAL A 258 -86.91 7.92 68.94
N ARG A 259 -87.11 6.60 69.13
CA ARG A 259 -87.86 6.07 70.29
C ARG A 259 -87.19 6.44 71.61
N TRP A 260 -85.88 6.24 71.72
CA TRP A 260 -85.10 6.55 72.92
C TRP A 260 -85.13 8.06 73.25
N MET A 261 -84.96 8.92 72.25
CA MET A 261 -85.00 10.37 72.41
C MET A 261 -86.39 10.85 72.83
N ARG A 262 -87.47 10.30 72.24
CA ARG A 262 -88.85 10.57 72.67
C ARG A 262 -89.08 10.17 74.13
N HIS A 263 -88.56 9.01 74.55
CA HIS A 263 -88.66 8.55 75.93
C HIS A 263 -87.91 9.45 76.91
N HIS A 264 -86.67 9.85 76.60
CA HIS A 264 -85.90 10.76 77.44
C HIS A 264 -86.50 12.17 77.50
N LEU A 265 -87.00 12.71 76.38
CA LEU A 265 -87.70 13.99 76.40
C LEU A 265 -88.99 13.92 77.23
N TRP A 266 -89.70 12.78 77.19
CA TRP A 266 -90.84 12.55 78.06
C TRP A 266 -90.43 12.53 79.54
N LEU A 267 -89.36 11.81 79.91
CA LEU A 267 -88.81 11.80 81.28
C LEU A 267 -88.40 13.20 81.75
N LEU A 268 -87.67 13.95 80.93
CA LEU A 268 -87.26 15.33 81.24
C LEU A 268 -88.47 16.26 81.42
N ARG A 269 -89.51 16.11 80.61
CA ARG A 269 -90.77 16.86 80.77
C ARG A 269 -91.50 16.50 82.06
N GLN A 270 -91.49 15.23 82.47
CA GLN A 270 -92.08 14.80 83.75
C GLN A 270 -91.28 15.35 84.93
N TRP A 271 -89.95 15.28 84.88
CA TRP A 271 -89.08 15.85 85.90
C TRP A 271 -89.26 17.36 86.05
N LYS A 272 -89.35 18.10 84.93
CA LYS A 272 -89.64 19.55 84.95
C LYS A 272 -90.99 19.90 85.57
N ARG A 273 -92.01 19.04 85.46
CA ARG A 273 -93.32 19.26 86.10
C ARG A 273 -93.29 19.03 87.60
N LEU A 274 -92.40 18.18 88.09
CA LEU A 274 -92.26 17.87 89.51
C LEU A 274 -91.39 18.90 90.25
N ASN A 275 -90.55 19.65 89.54
CA ASN A 275 -89.61 20.63 90.08
C ASN A 275 -89.90 22.09 89.62
N ALA A 276 -91.11 22.37 89.17
CA ALA A 276 -91.63 23.71 88.87
C ALA A 276 -92.81 24.00 89.79
#